data_AF-B2KU39-F1
#
_entry.id   AF-B2KU39-F1
#
_cell.length_a   1.000
_cell.length_b   1.000
_cell.length_c   1.000
_cell.angle_alpha   90.00
_cell.angle_beta   90.00
_cell.angle_gamma   90.00
#
_symmetry.space_group_name_H-M   'P 1'
#
loop_
_entity.id
_entity.type
_entity.pdbx_description
1 polymer ?
#
loop_
_entity_poly.entity_id
_entity_poly.type
_entity_poly.pdbx_seq_one_letter_code
_entity_poly.pdbx_strand_id
1 'polypeptide(L)'
;MKKKLFCFITLIVMLIMPATQVFASELNFAAKAELPDNQVNPDVSYFDIKMNPGAQQTLHVQLRNETEKPVTLDVELASATTNLNGVVEYTPNTIKPAKSLQFNMKDYVKAPKQTVIPAKGSTVLDLAVK
;
A
#
# COMPACT_ATOMS: atom_id res chain seq x y z
N MET A 1 -27.95 -14.22 -50.79
CA MET A 1 -28.79 -14.18 -49.56
C MET A 1 -28.14 -14.87 -48.37
N LYS A 2 -27.58 -16.09 -48.52
CA LYS A 2 -26.93 -16.86 -47.44
C LYS A 2 -25.78 -16.13 -46.70
N LYS A 3 -24.92 -15.38 -47.41
CA LYS A 3 -23.83 -14.58 -46.81
C LYS A 3 -24.32 -13.39 -45.97
N LYS A 4 -25.39 -12.71 -46.42
CA LYS A 4 -26.02 -11.61 -45.67
C LYS A 4 -26.75 -12.13 -44.43
N LEU A 5 -27.40 -13.30 -44.54
CA LEU A 5 -28.03 -13.99 -43.42
C LEU A 5 -26.99 -14.44 -42.39
N PHE A 6 -25.84 -14.96 -42.85
CA PHE A 6 -24.73 -15.34 -41.98
C PHE A 6 -24.18 -14.14 -41.19
N CYS A 7 -23.88 -13.02 -41.85
CA CYS A 7 -23.45 -11.77 -41.19
C CYS A 7 -24.48 -11.27 -40.16
N PHE A 8 -25.77 -11.37 -40.49
CA PHE A 8 -26.84 -10.93 -39.60
C PHE A 8 -26.92 -11.80 -38.33
N ILE A 9 -26.75 -13.12 -38.47
CA ILE A 9 -26.70 -14.05 -37.34
C ILE A 9 -25.45 -13.80 -36.48
N THR A 10 -24.28 -13.52 -37.08
CA THR A 10 -23.06 -13.24 -36.31
C THR A 10 -23.19 -11.96 -35.47
N LEU A 11 -23.82 -10.93 -36.03
CA LEU A 11 -24.07 -9.67 -35.32
C LEU A 11 -25.00 -9.89 -34.12
N ILE A 12 -26.06 -10.68 -34.30
CA ILE A 12 -27.00 -11.02 -33.22
C ILE A 12 -26.29 -11.81 -32.10
N VAL A 13 -25.44 -12.78 -32.45
CA VAL A 13 -24.68 -13.55 -31.45
C VAL A 13 -23.72 -12.67 -30.64
N MET A 14 -23.10 -11.67 -31.26
CA MET A 14 -22.28 -10.68 -30.54
C MET A 14 -23.08 -9.84 -29.55
N LEU A 15 -24.34 -9.52 -29.86
CA LEU A 15 -25.23 -8.73 -29.00
C LEU A 15 -25.78 -9.51 -27.79
N ILE A 16 -25.77 -10.85 -27.83
CA ILE A 16 -26.30 -11.71 -26.76
C ILE A 16 -25.20 -12.10 -25.75
N MET A 17 -23.92 -11.79 -26.02
CA MET A 17 -22.86 -12.11 -25.07
C MET A 17 -23.04 -11.27 -23.78
N PRO A 18 -23.10 -11.91 -22.60
CA PRO A 18 -23.21 -11.18 -21.34
C PRO A 18 -21.96 -10.33 -21.14
N ALA A 19 -22.16 -9.03 -20.92
CA ALA A 19 -21.07 -8.15 -20.52
C ALA A 19 -20.52 -8.63 -19.18
N THR A 20 -19.26 -9.07 -19.18
CA THR A 20 -18.55 -9.38 -17.93
C THR A 20 -18.33 -8.08 -17.18
N GLN A 21 -18.90 -7.94 -15.98
CA GLN A 21 -18.52 -6.87 -15.07
C GLN A 21 -17.10 -7.14 -14.58
N VAL A 22 -16.18 -6.24 -14.90
CA VAL A 22 -14.82 -6.24 -14.37
C VAL A 22 -14.76 -5.18 -13.30
N PHE A 23 -14.40 -5.57 -12.07
CA PHE A 23 -14.12 -4.62 -10.99
C PHE A 23 -12.65 -4.22 -11.07
N ALA A 24 -12.38 -2.92 -11.05
CA ALA A 24 -11.03 -2.45 -10.83
C ALA A 24 -10.58 -2.88 -9.43
N SER A 25 -9.30 -3.24 -9.29
CA SER A 25 -8.70 -3.47 -7.98
C SER A 25 -8.54 -2.11 -7.29
N GLU A 26 -9.58 -1.67 -6.59
CA GLU A 26 -9.53 -0.45 -5.77
C GLU A 26 -8.92 -0.76 -4.41
N LEU A 27 -7.99 0.10 -3.97
CA LEU A 27 -7.57 0.09 -2.58
C LEU A 27 -8.76 0.58 -1.73
N ASN A 28 -9.32 -0.33 -0.94
CA ASN A 28 -10.50 -0.07 -0.10
C ASN A 28 -10.18 0.80 1.14
N PHE A 29 -9.01 1.42 1.19
CA PHE A 29 -8.55 2.27 2.28
C PHE A 29 -7.58 3.33 1.78
N ALA A 30 -7.43 4.41 2.57
CA ALA A 30 -6.42 5.44 2.39
C ALA A 30 -5.50 5.48 3.62
N ALA A 31 -4.23 5.81 3.41
CA ALA A 31 -3.25 5.99 4.46
C ALA A 31 -2.65 7.41 4.40
N LYS A 32 -2.51 8.07 5.55
CA LYS A 32 -1.92 9.41 5.68
C LYS A 32 -0.94 9.42 6.86
N ALA A 33 0.28 9.86 6.61
CA ALA A 33 1.24 10.10 7.68
C ALA A 33 0.82 11.33 8.50
N GLU A 34 0.80 11.20 9.83
CA GLU A 34 0.74 12.34 10.74
C GLU A 34 2.17 12.85 10.97
N LEU A 35 2.56 13.90 10.25
CA LEU A 35 3.93 14.42 10.31
C LEU A 35 4.24 14.94 11.72
N PRO A 36 5.31 14.47 12.38
CA PRO A 36 5.66 14.89 13.73
C PRO A 36 6.42 16.23 13.74
N ASP A 37 6.58 16.82 14.93
CA ASP A 37 7.30 18.11 15.10
C ASP A 37 8.77 18.07 14.66
N ASN A 38 9.41 16.89 14.67
CA ASN A 38 10.79 16.70 14.21
C ASN A 38 10.92 16.32 12.73
N GLN A 39 9.87 16.57 11.95
CA GLN A 39 9.89 16.47 10.49
C GLN A 39 10.88 17.50 9.91
N VAL A 40 11.78 17.04 9.06
CA VAL A 40 12.79 17.86 8.36
C VAL A 40 12.15 18.64 7.23
N ASN A 41 11.31 17.99 6.43
CA ASN A 41 10.58 18.62 5.34
C ASN A 41 9.06 18.57 5.59
N PRO A 42 8.40 19.69 5.92
CA PRO A 42 6.96 19.71 6.20
C PRO A 42 6.08 19.62 4.94
N ASP A 43 6.65 19.78 3.75
CA ASP A 43 5.91 19.86 2.48
C ASP A 43 5.72 18.49 1.80
N VAL A 44 6.17 17.40 2.42
CA VAL A 44 6.04 16.03 1.90
C VAL A 44 5.01 15.21 2.66
N SER A 45 4.45 14.20 2.01
CA SER A 45 3.42 13.32 2.60
C SER A 45 3.97 12.06 3.29
N TYR A 46 5.28 11.99 3.51
CA TYR A 46 5.97 10.85 4.13
C TYR A 46 6.83 11.32 5.31
N PHE A 47 7.21 10.37 6.18
CA PHE A 47 8.10 10.66 7.30
C PHE A 47 9.52 10.94 6.81
N ASP A 48 9.97 12.18 7.00
CA ASP A 48 11.35 12.63 6.83
C ASP A 48 11.77 13.21 8.16
N ILE A 49 12.20 12.36 9.09
CA ILE A 49 12.38 12.72 10.50
C ILE A 49 13.84 12.75 10.88
N LYS A 50 14.19 13.67 11.78
CA LYS A 50 15.52 13.70 12.40
C LYS A 50 15.40 13.36 13.88
N MET A 51 16.04 12.27 14.28
CA MET A 51 16.08 11.80 15.67
C MET A 51 17.50 11.90 16.22
N ASN A 52 17.60 12.17 17.52
CA ASN A 52 18.87 12.06 18.23
C ASN A 52 19.23 10.57 18.44
N PRO A 53 20.52 10.20 18.48
CA PRO A 53 20.92 8.82 18.75
C PRO A 53 20.29 8.27 20.03
N GLY A 54 19.69 7.09 19.96
CA GLY A 54 19.02 6.42 21.10
C GLY A 54 17.65 6.98 21.48
N ALA A 55 17.15 8.00 20.78
CA ALA A 55 15.79 8.47 20.97
C ALA A 55 14.78 7.44 20.48
N GLN A 56 13.60 7.40 21.12
CA GLN A 56 12.48 6.57 20.69
C GLN A 56 11.30 7.49 20.36
N GLN A 57 10.55 7.14 19.34
CA GLN A 57 9.40 7.90 18.88
C GLN A 57 8.34 6.96 18.32
N THR A 58 7.08 7.22 18.63
CA THR A 58 5.95 6.59 17.94
C THR A 58 5.50 7.52 16.82
N LEU A 59 5.46 7.00 15.60
CA LEU A 59 4.86 7.67 14.45
C LEU A 59 3.44 7.15 14.24
N HIS A 60 2.56 8.01 13.74
CA HIS A 60 1.15 7.70 13.57
C HIS A 60 0.77 7.78 12.10
N VAL A 61 0.10 6.74 11.61
CA VAL A 61 -0.49 6.72 10.27
C VAL A 61 -2.00 6.64 10.42
N GLN A 62 -2.71 7.67 9.94
CA GLN A 62 -4.17 7.62 9.85
C GLN A 62 -4.57 6.73 8.70
N LEU A 63 -5.39 5.73 9.01
CA LEU A 63 -5.99 4.82 8.05
C LEU A 63 -7.49 5.09 7.98
N ARG A 64 -8.02 5.29 6.78
CA ARG A 64 -9.45 5.58 6.53
C ARG A 64 -10.03 4.55 5.58
N ASN A 65 -11.25 4.12 5.86
CA ASN A 65 -12.01 3.18 5.04
C ASN A 65 -13.35 3.81 4.65
N GLU A 66 -13.60 3.96 3.36
CA GLU A 66 -14.83 4.55 2.83
C GLU A 66 -15.86 3.50 2.40
N THR A 67 -15.54 2.22 2.55
CA THR A 67 -16.45 1.12 2.19
C THR A 67 -17.46 0.83 3.31
N GLU A 68 -18.51 0.08 2.96
CA GLU A 68 -19.57 -0.35 3.90
C GLU A 68 -19.15 -1.55 4.77
N LYS A 69 -17.94 -2.08 4.58
CA LYS A 69 -17.45 -3.26 5.31
C LYS A 69 -16.13 -2.92 6.01
N PRO A 70 -15.83 -3.51 7.18
CA PRO A 70 -14.50 -3.39 7.77
C PRO A 70 -13.41 -3.89 6.82
N VAL A 71 -12.26 -3.23 6.85
CA VAL A 71 -11.07 -3.61 6.07
C VAL A 71 -9.98 -4.06 7.04
N THR A 72 -9.52 -5.29 6.87
CA THR A 72 -8.36 -5.83 7.59
C THR A 72 -7.11 -5.64 6.74
N LEU A 73 -6.08 -5.04 7.32
CA LEU A 73 -4.80 -4.81 6.66
C LEU A 73 -3.70 -5.61 7.32
N ASP A 74 -2.95 -6.35 6.51
CA ASP A 74 -1.67 -6.90 6.92
C ASP A 74 -0.59 -5.83 6.78
N VAL A 75 0.25 -5.72 7.79
CA VAL A 75 1.29 -4.69 7.87
C VAL A 75 2.65 -5.37 7.88
N GLU A 76 3.44 -5.07 6.86
CA GLU A 76 4.78 -5.59 6.69
C GLU A 76 5.79 -4.45 6.65
N LEU A 77 7.01 -4.72 7.15
CA LEU A 77 8.11 -3.76 7.15
C LEU A 77 9.25 -4.28 6.28
N ALA A 78 9.69 -3.45 5.35
CA ALA A 78 10.87 -3.72 4.53
C ALA A 78 11.66 -2.43 4.32
N SER A 79 12.98 -2.53 4.41
CA SER A 79 13.86 -1.45 3.98
C SER A 79 13.89 -1.42 2.46
N ALA A 80 13.81 -0.22 1.89
CA ALA A 80 13.91 -0.03 0.45
C ALA A 80 15.23 -0.61 -0.08
N THR A 81 15.16 -1.42 -1.13
CA THR A 81 16.34 -2.02 -1.78
C THR A 81 16.16 -2.01 -3.29
N THR A 82 17.24 -2.18 -4.06
CA THR A 82 17.16 -2.35 -5.52
C THR A 82 16.97 -3.83 -5.86
N ASN A 83 15.96 -4.16 -6.66
CA ASN A 83 15.74 -5.52 -7.16
C ASN A 83 16.58 -5.82 -8.42
N LEU A 84 16.51 -7.05 -8.93
CA LEU A 84 17.29 -7.51 -10.09
C LEU A 84 17.02 -6.72 -11.38
N ASN A 85 15.87 -6.05 -11.47
CA ASN A 85 15.50 -5.23 -12.62
C ASN A 85 15.97 -3.76 -12.48
N GLY A 86 16.71 -3.43 -11.42
CA GLY A 86 17.16 -2.06 -11.16
C GLY A 86 16.08 -1.14 -10.59
N VAL A 87 14.96 -1.70 -10.09
CA VAL A 87 13.82 -0.94 -9.56
C VAL A 87 13.84 -0.99 -8.03
N VAL A 88 13.37 0.08 -7.38
CA VAL A 88 13.23 0.12 -5.92
C VAL A 88 12.11 -0.83 -5.47
N GLU A 89 12.42 -1.67 -4.49
CA GLU A 89 11.56 -2.68 -3.90
C GLU A 89 11.26 -2.30 -2.45
N TYR A 90 9.98 -2.35 -2.08
CA TYR A 90 9.47 -1.98 -0.75
C TYR A 90 8.74 -3.14 -0.04
N THR A 91 8.81 -4.36 -0.59
CA THR A 91 8.23 -5.55 0.01
C THR A 91 9.28 -6.42 0.70
N PRO A 92 8.88 -7.26 1.68
CA PRO A 92 9.76 -8.27 2.25
C PRO A 92 10.37 -9.15 1.16
N ASN A 93 11.69 -9.29 1.19
CA ASN A 93 12.45 -9.99 0.16
C ASN A 93 13.67 -10.70 0.73
N THR A 94 14.33 -11.50 -0.11
CA THR A 94 15.53 -12.28 0.25
C THR A 94 16.83 -11.62 -0.20
N ILE A 95 16.78 -10.36 -0.67
CA ILE A 95 17.96 -9.62 -1.13
C ILE A 95 18.82 -9.31 0.09
N LYS A 96 20.11 -9.67 0.00
CA LYS A 96 21.05 -9.41 1.08
C LYS A 96 21.34 -7.90 1.16
N PRO A 97 21.18 -7.27 2.34
CA PRO A 97 21.58 -5.88 2.52
C PRO A 97 23.04 -5.65 2.16
N ALA A 98 23.36 -4.45 1.67
CA ALA A 98 24.74 -4.06 1.39
C ALA A 98 25.59 -4.13 2.67
N LYS A 99 26.85 -4.57 2.56
CA LYS A 99 27.77 -4.65 3.70
C LYS A 99 28.05 -3.28 4.35
N SER A 100 27.90 -2.20 3.58
CA SER A 100 28.04 -0.82 4.05
C SER A 100 26.82 -0.29 4.81
N LEU A 101 25.69 -1.02 4.81
CA LEU A 101 24.47 -0.59 5.49
C LEU A 101 24.68 -0.69 7.00
N GLN A 102 24.86 0.46 7.65
CA GLN A 102 25.05 0.52 9.10
C GLN A 102 23.74 0.33 9.86
N PHE A 103 22.64 0.87 9.33
CA PHE A 103 21.32 0.85 9.95
C PHE A 103 20.30 0.34 8.95
N ASN A 104 19.60 -0.73 9.32
CA ASN A 104 18.59 -1.34 8.50
C ASN A 104 17.21 -1.01 9.06
N MET A 105 16.44 -0.14 8.39
CA MET A 105 15.18 0.43 8.89
C MET A 105 14.24 -0.61 9.51
N LYS A 106 14.07 -1.77 8.87
CA LYS A 106 13.19 -2.85 9.37
C LYS A 106 13.57 -3.39 10.76
N ASP A 107 14.80 -3.18 11.21
CA ASP A 107 15.28 -3.62 12.53
C ASP A 107 15.02 -2.56 13.63
N TYR A 108 14.75 -1.31 13.22
CA TYR A 108 14.53 -0.15 14.11
C TYR A 108 13.07 0.30 14.18
N VAL A 109 12.24 -0.10 13.22
CA VAL A 109 10.80 0.17 13.22
C VAL A 109 10.04 -1.08 13.62
N LYS A 110 9.04 -0.93 14.49
CA LYS A 110 8.09 -1.98 14.86
C LYS A 110 6.67 -1.53 14.54
N ALA A 111 5.91 -2.44 13.95
CA ALA A 111 4.50 -2.24 13.64
C ALA A 111 3.70 -3.46 14.14
N PRO A 112 2.40 -3.30 14.45
CA PRO A 112 1.52 -4.46 14.60
C PRO A 112 1.49 -5.25 13.30
N LYS A 113 1.29 -6.57 13.36
CA LYS A 113 1.21 -7.42 12.15
C LYS A 113 -0.04 -7.17 11.32
N GLN A 114 -1.11 -6.72 11.98
CA GLN A 114 -2.42 -6.54 11.38
C GLN A 114 -3.13 -5.40 12.08
N THR A 115 -3.96 -4.67 11.34
CA THR A 115 -4.87 -3.65 11.87
C THR A 115 -6.22 -3.73 11.15
N VAL A 116 -7.28 -3.29 11.82
CA VAL A 116 -8.64 -3.29 11.28
C VAL A 116 -9.14 -1.85 11.23
N ILE A 117 -9.66 -1.46 10.07
CA ILE A 117 -10.33 -0.18 9.87
C ILE A 117 -11.83 -0.45 9.82
N PRO A 118 -12.64 0.14 10.72
CA PRO A 118 -14.09 -0.05 10.70
C PRO A 118 -14.71 0.48 9.39
N ALA A 119 -15.88 -0.03 9.03
CA ALA A 119 -16.66 0.47 7.90
C ALA A 119 -16.95 1.97 8.08
N LYS A 120 -16.81 2.76 7.00
CA LYS A 120 -16.99 4.23 7.02
C LYS A 120 -16.22 4.95 8.13
N GLY A 121 -15.09 4.40 8.55
CA GLY A 121 -14.38 4.84 9.74
C GLY A 121 -12.89 5.01 9.54
N SER A 122 -12.18 5.22 10.65
CA SER A 122 -10.74 5.42 10.66
C SER A 122 -10.10 4.78 11.89
N THR A 123 -8.85 4.37 11.74
CA THR A 123 -8.00 3.79 12.78
C THR A 123 -6.61 4.42 12.67
N VAL A 124 -5.91 4.59 13.78
CA VAL A 124 -4.51 5.01 13.78
C VAL A 124 -3.61 3.77 13.87
N LEU A 125 -2.65 3.67 12.96
CA LEU A 125 -1.58 2.69 12.99
C LEU A 125 -0.34 3.30 13.64
N ASP A 126 0.09 2.72 14.75
CA ASP A 126 1.29 3.14 15.46
C ASP A 126 2.53 2.39 14.95
N LEU A 127 3.58 3.16 14.66
CA LEU A 127 4.90 2.67 14.26
C LEU A 127 5.92 3.11 15.31
N ALA A 128 6.45 2.16 16.08
CA ALA A 128 7.46 2.46 17.10
C ALA A 128 8.86 2.45 16.48
N VAL A 129 9.53 3.60 16.49
CA VAL A 129 10.89 3.82 16.00
C VAL A 129 11.85 3.88 17.19
N LYS A 130 12.98 3.18 17.08
CA LYS A 130 14.03 3.09 18.11
C LYS A 130 15.41 3.41 17.57
#